data_AF-A0A965U456-F1
#
_entry.id   AF-A0A965U456-F1
#
_cell.length_a   1.000
_cell.length_b   1.000
_cell.length_c   1.000
_cell.angle_alpha   90.00
_cell.angle_beta   90.00
_cell.angle_gamma   90.00
#
_symmetry.space_group_name_H-M   'P 1'
#
loop_
_entity.id
_entity.type
_entity.pdbx_description
1 polymer ?
#
loop_
_entity_poly.entity_id
_entity_poly.type
_entity_poly.pdbx_seq_one_letter_code
_entity_poly.pdbx_strand_id
1 'polypeptide(L)'
;MKEARKLICENGREFVGTGFGSRRDAVCELVFNTSMVGYQEILSDLSYAGQAVCMTYPLIGNYGLADEDYETKSPQVGALIVREHNDAPSNYRYTKTLAEEMEEYGIPGLAGIDTRALTRMLRDAGPMRGLLCDATVTAEEGVRRIAETPVPHDLVARVSCKKPWYSRTANYRFTVAALDCGIRRSTIEALHTLGCNLVVLPHNASCDAVRAVRPDGLLVAGGPGDPNDAQSVCGTLAALAGELPLLGVGLGCALAAMALGAQSERLPHPHHGANHTVKCADGVTLITGQSHSYGLTLDSLRARGLAVTHTHSLDGTAEGFACAEKCVRGVLYHPSADDAVFTRFLEDMEAAACEGGVKHA
;
A
#
# COMPACT_ATOMS: atom_id res chain seq x y z
N MET A 1 21.78 19.36 -17.25
CA MET A 1 22.48 20.10 -16.17
C MET A 1 21.84 19.67 -14.86
N LYS A 2 22.62 19.40 -13.81
CA LYS A 2 22.08 19.09 -12.48
C LYS A 2 21.42 20.36 -11.92
N GLU A 3 20.11 20.34 -11.72
CA GLU A 3 19.37 21.51 -11.23
C GLU A 3 19.27 21.48 -9.70
N ALA A 4 19.56 22.62 -9.08
CA ALA A 4 19.41 22.77 -7.64
C ALA A 4 17.90 22.79 -7.30
N ARG A 5 17.47 21.82 -6.50
CA ARG A 5 16.10 21.73 -5.97
C ARG A 5 16.16 21.59 -4.46
N LYS A 6 15.01 21.75 -3.80
CA LYS A 6 14.94 21.53 -2.36
C LYS A 6 13.60 21.00 -1.90
N LEU A 7 13.63 20.41 -0.72
CA LEU A 7 12.47 20.06 0.07
C LEU A 7 12.27 21.13 1.15
N ILE A 8 11.08 21.73 1.21
CA ILE A 8 10.63 22.57 2.33
C ILE A 8 9.58 21.77 3.10
N CYS A 9 9.79 21.56 4.40
CA CYS A 9 8.86 20.83 5.26
C CYS A 9 7.83 21.78 5.90
N GLU A 10 6.67 21.27 6.33
CA GLU A 10 5.65 22.07 7.05
C GLU A 10 6.19 22.81 8.29
N ASN A 11 7.21 22.25 8.95
CA ASN A 11 7.85 22.88 10.10
C ASN A 11 8.91 23.95 9.72
N GLY A 12 9.03 24.30 8.44
CA GLY A 12 9.96 25.30 7.91
C GLY A 12 11.39 24.80 7.69
N ARG A 13 11.72 23.54 8.00
CA ARG A 13 13.05 22.99 7.68
C ARG A 13 13.24 22.81 6.18
N GLU A 14 14.45 23.07 5.72
CA GLU A 14 14.83 22.98 4.32
C GLU A 14 15.95 21.96 4.09
N PHE A 15 15.85 21.23 2.98
CA PHE A 15 16.89 20.33 2.51
C PHE A 15 17.20 20.64 1.05
N VAL A 16 18.36 21.25 0.80
CA VAL A 16 18.82 21.59 -0.55
C VAL A 16 19.60 20.43 -1.14
N GLY A 17 19.28 20.08 -2.37
CA GLY A 17 19.89 18.96 -3.09
C GLY A 17 19.87 19.17 -4.60
N THR A 18 19.93 18.08 -5.34
CA THR A 18 19.87 18.05 -6.79
C THR A 18 18.60 17.35 -7.25
N GLY A 19 17.85 17.98 -8.15
CA GLY A 19 16.69 17.36 -8.78
C GLY A 19 17.09 16.23 -9.74
N PHE A 20 16.29 15.17 -9.77
CA PHE A 20 16.30 14.13 -10.81
C PHE A 20 14.86 13.70 -11.10
N GLY A 21 14.60 12.96 -12.17
CA GLY A 21 13.23 12.69 -12.58
C GLY A 21 12.52 13.95 -13.09
N SER A 22 11.23 14.07 -12.84
CA SER A 22 10.44 15.23 -13.27
C SER A 22 10.83 16.54 -12.58
N ARG A 23 10.70 17.64 -13.34
CA ARG A 23 10.92 19.02 -12.87
C ARG A 23 9.72 19.64 -12.17
N ARG A 24 8.59 18.94 -12.08
CA ARG A 24 7.38 19.50 -11.46
C ARG A 24 7.60 19.77 -9.98
N ASP A 25 6.96 20.81 -9.46
CA ASP A 25 6.80 21.00 -8.02
C ASP A 25 5.74 20.02 -7.50
N ALA A 26 5.90 19.56 -6.27
CA ALA A 26 4.95 18.64 -5.65
C ALA A 26 4.85 18.86 -4.14
N VAL A 27 3.62 19.02 -3.65
CA VAL A 27 3.30 18.93 -2.23
C VAL A 27 2.85 17.51 -1.94
N CYS A 28 3.55 16.84 -1.04
CA CYS A 28 3.32 15.44 -0.71
C CYS A 28 3.36 15.25 0.80
N GLU A 29 2.69 14.22 1.31
CA GLU A 29 2.99 13.68 2.65
C GLU A 29 4.39 13.08 2.64
N LEU A 30 5.23 13.40 3.63
CA LEU A 30 6.57 12.86 3.76
C LEU A 30 6.55 11.57 4.57
N VAL A 31 7.03 10.50 3.96
CA VAL A 31 7.25 9.20 4.60
C VAL A 31 8.69 8.76 4.38
N PHE A 32 9.18 7.82 5.17
CA PHE A 32 10.48 7.18 4.92
C PHE A 32 10.30 5.68 4.82
N ASN A 33 11.07 5.02 3.96
CA ASN A 33 11.05 3.56 3.82
C ASN A 33 12.43 2.97 4.13
N THR A 34 12.46 1.92 4.97
CA THR A 34 13.70 1.31 5.46
C THR A 34 14.29 0.21 4.56
N SER A 35 13.62 -0.12 3.47
CA SER A 35 14.04 -1.18 2.55
C SER A 35 15.34 -0.80 1.83
N MET A 36 16.30 -1.72 1.83
CA MET A 36 17.61 -1.53 1.18
C MET A 36 17.62 -1.93 -0.29
N VAL A 37 16.62 -2.68 -0.71
CA VAL A 37 16.35 -3.13 -2.08
C VAL A 37 14.86 -2.93 -2.37
N GLY A 38 14.46 -3.13 -3.62
CA GLY A 38 13.05 -3.02 -4.01
C GLY A 38 12.55 -1.59 -4.24
N TYR A 39 13.41 -0.66 -4.69
CA TYR A 39 13.01 0.73 -4.91
C TYR A 39 12.06 0.89 -6.09
N GLN A 40 12.06 -0.05 -7.05
CA GLN A 40 11.12 -0.05 -8.17
C GLN A 40 9.73 -0.48 -7.72
N GLU A 41 9.67 -1.54 -6.93
CA GLU A 41 8.47 -2.07 -6.29
C GLU A 41 7.84 -0.97 -5.42
N ILE A 42 8.66 -0.25 -4.64
CA ILE A 42 8.22 0.92 -3.85
C ILE A 42 7.74 2.05 -4.76
N LEU A 43 8.47 2.39 -5.83
CA LEU A 43 8.07 3.44 -6.78
C LEU A 43 6.70 3.15 -7.40
N SER A 44 6.43 1.87 -7.68
CA SER A 44 5.22 1.39 -8.36
C SER A 44 4.13 0.87 -7.43
N ASP A 45 4.32 0.91 -6.10
CA ASP A 45 3.27 0.60 -5.13
C ASP A 45 2.31 1.79 -5.00
N LEU A 46 1.04 1.57 -5.34
CA LEU A 46 0.00 2.59 -5.29
C LEU A 46 -0.34 3.05 -3.87
N SER A 47 0.11 2.35 -2.83
CA SER A 47 0.04 2.79 -1.43
C SER A 47 0.76 4.12 -1.20
N TYR A 48 1.79 4.41 -2.01
CA TYR A 48 2.55 5.66 -1.97
C TYR A 48 1.95 6.80 -2.80
N ALA A 49 0.74 6.63 -3.37
CA ALA A 49 0.15 7.67 -4.19
C ALA A 49 0.00 9.01 -3.43
N GLY A 50 0.61 10.07 -3.96
CA GLY A 50 0.65 11.38 -3.31
C GLY A 50 1.63 11.52 -2.13
N GLN A 51 2.41 10.49 -1.83
CA GLN A 51 3.44 10.51 -0.80
C GLN A 51 4.83 10.69 -1.40
N ALA A 52 5.70 11.43 -0.71
CA ALA A 52 7.10 11.57 -1.03
C ALA A 52 7.90 10.59 -0.16
N VAL A 53 8.52 9.60 -0.80
CA VAL A 53 9.23 8.51 -0.10
C VAL A 53 10.69 8.87 0.06
N CYS A 54 11.13 9.02 1.32
CA CYS A 54 12.53 9.14 1.69
C CYS A 54 13.14 7.76 1.88
N MET A 55 14.02 7.35 0.97
CA MET A 55 14.76 6.09 1.10
C MET A 55 15.86 6.25 2.16
N THR A 56 15.88 5.36 3.15
CA THR A 56 16.94 5.39 4.18
C THR A 56 18.24 4.75 3.70
N TYR A 57 18.16 3.75 2.81
CA TYR A 57 19.34 3.20 2.16
C TYR A 57 19.93 4.23 1.20
N PRO A 58 21.25 4.51 1.29
CA PRO A 58 21.79 5.73 0.72
C PRO A 58 21.88 5.72 -0.82
N LEU A 59 22.12 4.55 -1.43
CA LEU A 59 22.37 4.44 -2.88
C LEU A 59 21.15 3.86 -3.57
N ILE A 60 20.45 4.68 -4.36
CA ILE A 60 19.23 4.29 -5.09
C ILE A 60 19.44 4.42 -6.60
N GLY A 61 18.92 3.47 -7.38
CA GLY A 61 19.08 3.39 -8.84
C GLY A 61 20.21 2.45 -9.32
N ASN A 62 20.91 1.80 -8.40
CA ASN A 62 22.09 0.97 -8.69
C ASN A 62 21.85 -0.25 -9.59
N TYR A 63 20.64 -0.80 -9.64
CA TYR A 63 20.29 -1.92 -10.52
C TYR A 63 19.31 -1.55 -11.64
N GLY A 64 19.03 -0.26 -11.84
CA GLY A 64 18.08 0.22 -12.85
C GLY A 64 16.67 -0.30 -12.57
N LEU A 65 15.88 -0.46 -13.62
CA LEU A 65 14.52 -1.00 -13.56
C LEU A 65 14.35 -2.19 -14.51
N ALA A 66 13.50 -3.15 -14.15
CA ALA A 66 13.16 -4.32 -14.97
C ALA A 66 11.63 -4.48 -15.07
N ASP A 67 11.12 -4.87 -16.23
CA ASP A 67 9.67 -4.96 -16.50
C ASP A 67 8.90 -5.88 -15.53
N GLU A 68 9.60 -6.85 -14.94
CA GLU A 68 9.06 -7.83 -14.01
C GLU A 68 8.83 -7.27 -12.59
N ASP A 69 9.55 -6.23 -12.19
CA ASP A 69 9.60 -5.74 -10.80
C ASP A 69 8.57 -4.61 -10.53
N TYR A 70 7.67 -4.33 -11.49
CA TYR A 70 6.57 -3.39 -11.29
C TYR A 70 5.44 -4.01 -10.47
N GLU A 71 5.12 -3.38 -9.34
CA GLU A 71 3.92 -3.71 -8.57
C GLU A 71 2.65 -3.18 -9.24
N THR A 72 2.76 -2.06 -9.95
CA THR A 72 1.74 -1.57 -10.88
C THR A 72 2.41 -0.92 -12.09
N LYS A 73 1.73 -0.97 -13.25
CA LYS A 73 2.29 -0.44 -14.51
C LYS A 73 2.38 1.08 -14.56
N SER A 74 1.75 1.79 -13.63
CA SER A 74 1.68 3.25 -13.65
C SER A 74 1.97 3.78 -12.26
N PRO A 75 3.26 4.03 -11.96
CA PRO A 75 3.69 4.64 -10.70
C PRO A 75 2.93 5.93 -10.40
N GLN A 76 2.47 6.08 -9.16
CA GLN A 76 1.77 7.29 -8.69
C GLN A 76 2.39 7.91 -7.43
N VAL A 77 3.58 7.44 -7.04
CA VAL A 77 4.33 8.03 -5.92
C VAL A 77 4.52 9.53 -6.16
N GLY A 78 4.32 10.32 -5.10
CA GLY A 78 4.34 11.78 -5.18
C GLY A 78 5.73 12.35 -5.43
N ALA A 79 6.77 11.76 -4.83
CA ALA A 79 8.17 12.07 -5.09
C ALA A 79 9.10 10.98 -4.52
N LEU A 80 10.36 10.96 -4.96
CA LEU A 80 11.41 10.11 -4.37
C LEU A 80 12.56 10.95 -3.82
N ILE A 81 12.94 10.72 -2.56
CA ILE A 81 13.99 11.47 -1.87
C ILE A 81 15.09 10.49 -1.47
N VAL A 82 16.32 10.75 -1.91
CA VAL A 82 17.44 9.82 -1.77
C VAL A 82 18.71 10.55 -1.33
N ARG A 83 19.64 9.81 -0.73
CA ARG A 83 20.96 10.36 -0.40
C ARG A 83 21.82 10.46 -1.66
N GLU A 84 21.93 9.38 -2.40
CA GLU A 84 22.71 9.26 -3.63
C GLU A 84 21.84 8.61 -4.70
N HIS A 85 21.74 9.29 -5.84
CA HIS A 85 21.07 8.78 -7.03
C HIS A 85 22.13 8.26 -8.01
N ASN A 86 22.06 6.97 -8.35
CA ASN A 86 22.89 6.37 -9.37
C ASN A 86 22.12 6.24 -10.68
N ASP A 87 22.62 6.89 -11.72
CA ASP A 87 22.05 6.89 -13.08
C ASP A 87 22.83 5.97 -14.05
N ALA A 88 23.81 5.22 -13.53
CA ALA A 88 24.57 4.21 -14.24
C ALA A 88 24.29 2.82 -13.63
N PRO A 89 23.12 2.23 -13.92
CA PRO A 89 22.71 0.95 -13.33
C PRO A 89 23.59 -0.21 -13.82
N SER A 90 23.78 -1.21 -12.95
CA SER A 90 24.56 -2.41 -13.24
C SER A 90 23.81 -3.66 -12.77
N ASN A 91 22.95 -4.17 -13.65
CA ASN A 91 22.20 -5.40 -13.47
C ASN A 91 21.84 -5.99 -14.85
N TYR A 92 21.93 -7.31 -15.04
CA TYR A 92 21.66 -7.91 -16.34
C TYR A 92 20.19 -7.77 -16.79
N ARG A 93 19.26 -7.51 -15.86
CA ARG A 93 17.82 -7.33 -16.12
C ARG A 93 17.43 -5.89 -16.46
N TYR A 94 18.30 -4.89 -16.25
CA TYR A 94 17.86 -3.51 -16.38
C TYR A 94 17.51 -3.17 -17.82
N THR A 95 16.37 -2.53 -18.02
CA THR A 95 15.89 -2.03 -19.32
C THR A 95 15.84 -0.52 -19.36
N LYS A 96 15.82 0.14 -18.19
CA LYS A 96 15.62 1.59 -18.04
C LYS A 96 16.30 2.13 -16.77
N THR A 97 16.67 3.41 -16.73
CA THR A 97 17.11 4.06 -15.49
C THR A 97 15.93 4.55 -14.64
N LEU A 98 16.18 4.75 -13.35
CA LEU A 98 15.18 5.29 -12.43
C LEU A 98 14.75 6.71 -12.81
N ALA A 99 15.69 7.56 -13.25
CA ALA A 99 15.39 8.93 -13.65
C ALA A 99 14.49 8.98 -14.89
N GLU A 100 14.74 8.13 -15.89
CA GLU A 100 13.93 8.05 -17.11
C GLU A 100 12.47 7.66 -16.79
N GLU A 101 12.27 6.73 -15.85
CA GLU A 101 10.93 6.34 -15.40
C GLU A 101 10.21 7.46 -14.67
N MET A 102 10.91 8.11 -13.75
CA MET A 102 10.37 9.24 -13.01
C MET A 102 10.06 10.44 -13.90
N GLU A 103 10.84 10.69 -14.96
CA GLU A 103 10.53 11.71 -15.96
C GLU A 103 9.26 11.35 -16.75
N GLU A 104 9.14 10.10 -17.21
CA GLU A 104 7.97 9.63 -17.99
C GLU A 104 6.65 9.79 -17.22
N TYR A 105 6.63 9.41 -15.93
CA TYR A 105 5.43 9.51 -15.10
C TYR A 105 5.28 10.85 -14.37
N GLY A 106 6.17 11.81 -14.65
CA GLY A 106 6.09 13.14 -14.04
C GLY A 106 6.32 13.12 -12.53
N ILE A 107 7.15 12.21 -12.02
CA ILE A 107 7.48 12.05 -10.60
C ILE A 107 8.78 12.83 -10.30
N PRO A 108 8.75 13.83 -9.42
CA PRO A 108 9.95 14.57 -9.08
C PRO A 108 10.82 13.81 -8.07
N GLY A 109 12.14 13.94 -8.22
CA GLY A 109 13.15 13.35 -7.34
C GLY A 109 14.07 14.40 -6.72
N LEU A 110 14.54 14.14 -5.49
CA LEU A 110 15.55 14.95 -4.82
C LEU A 110 16.68 14.06 -4.27
N ALA A 111 17.91 14.31 -4.73
CA ALA A 111 19.11 13.61 -4.31
C ALA A 111 20.08 14.55 -3.56
N GLY A 112 21.03 13.97 -2.83
CA GLY A 112 22.13 14.72 -2.20
C GLY A 112 21.82 15.29 -0.82
N ILE A 113 20.63 15.04 -0.27
CA ILE A 113 20.26 15.53 1.06
C ILE A 113 20.70 14.56 2.17
N ASP A 114 20.64 14.99 3.42
CA ASP A 114 20.80 14.11 4.57
C ASP A 114 19.47 13.38 4.86
N THR A 115 19.26 12.24 4.20
CA THR A 115 18.06 11.42 4.40
C THR A 115 17.95 10.86 5.82
N ARG A 116 19.06 10.71 6.54
CA ARG A 116 19.04 10.29 7.95
C ARG A 116 18.50 11.41 8.86
N ALA A 117 18.90 12.66 8.61
CA ALA A 117 18.34 13.81 9.32
C ALA A 117 16.84 13.98 9.05
N LEU A 118 16.41 13.81 7.78
CA LEU A 118 15.00 13.82 7.42
C LEU A 118 14.22 12.68 8.11
N THR A 119 14.74 11.45 8.07
CA THR A 119 14.12 10.28 8.71
C THR A 119 13.94 10.48 10.22
N ARG A 120 14.98 10.95 10.92
CA ARG A 120 14.89 11.24 12.36
C ARG A 120 13.86 12.32 12.66
N MET A 121 13.81 13.36 11.84
CA MET A 121 12.83 14.43 11.99
C MET A 121 11.40 13.89 11.84
N LEU A 122 11.12 13.09 10.80
CA LEU A 122 9.79 12.50 10.59
C LEU A 122 9.40 11.55 11.73
N ARG A 123 10.35 10.77 12.25
CA ARG A 123 10.13 9.90 13.40
C ARG A 123 9.80 10.68 14.68
N ASP A 124 10.53 11.77 14.94
CA ASP A 124 10.44 12.49 16.21
C ASP A 124 9.29 13.54 16.22
N ALA A 125 9.04 14.19 15.09
CA ALA A 125 7.99 15.22 14.94
C ALA A 125 6.65 14.65 14.44
N GLY A 126 6.64 13.39 14.01
CA GLY A 126 5.48 12.75 13.42
C GLY A 126 5.29 13.11 11.93
N PRO A 127 4.22 12.58 11.33
CA PRO A 127 3.97 12.77 9.91
C PRO A 127 3.70 14.23 9.56
N MET A 128 4.24 14.67 8.43
CA MET A 128 4.07 16.05 7.93
C MET A 128 4.13 16.08 6.41
N ARG A 129 3.69 17.17 5.81
CA ARG A 129 3.83 17.42 4.38
C ARG A 129 5.11 18.19 4.05
N GLY A 130 5.52 18.09 2.80
CA GLY A 130 6.64 18.83 2.27
C GLY A 130 6.42 19.21 0.81
N LEU A 131 7.02 20.33 0.43
CA LEU A 131 7.06 20.82 -0.94
C LEU A 131 8.43 20.52 -1.55
N LEU A 132 8.46 19.68 -2.58
CA LEU A 132 9.59 19.59 -3.50
C LEU A 132 9.47 20.73 -4.52
N CYS A 133 10.46 21.61 -4.58
CA CYS A 133 10.43 22.78 -5.45
C CYS A 133 11.81 23.21 -5.94
N ASP A 134 11.83 24.24 -6.80
CA ASP A 134 13.07 24.94 -7.16
C ASP A 134 13.78 25.54 -5.94
N ALA A 135 15.11 25.53 -5.94
CA ALA A 135 15.91 26.05 -4.83
C ALA A 135 15.68 27.54 -4.52
N THR A 136 15.16 28.34 -5.46
CA THR A 136 14.90 29.78 -5.26
C THR A 136 13.67 30.09 -4.42
N VAL A 137 12.74 29.15 -4.25
CA VAL A 137 11.49 29.36 -3.46
C VAL A 137 11.85 29.61 -1.99
N THR A 138 11.34 30.62 -1.30
CA THR A 138 11.69 30.82 0.12
C THR A 138 10.97 29.83 1.05
N ALA A 139 11.47 29.65 2.27
CA ALA A 139 10.82 28.80 3.27
C ALA A 139 9.39 29.27 3.57
N GLU A 140 9.17 30.58 3.69
CA GLU A 140 7.85 31.17 3.96
C GLU A 140 6.86 30.91 2.81
N GLU A 141 7.33 31.07 1.58
CA GLU A 141 6.55 30.75 0.38
C GLU A 141 6.19 29.26 0.35
N GLY A 142 7.15 28.38 0.64
CA GLY A 142 6.94 26.94 0.65
C GLY A 142 5.94 26.49 1.71
N VAL A 143 6.09 26.96 2.95
CA VAL A 143 5.14 26.67 4.03
C VAL A 143 3.75 27.16 3.69
N ARG A 144 3.62 28.36 3.08
CA ARG A 144 2.33 28.88 2.62
C ARG A 144 1.70 27.98 1.56
N ARG A 145 2.44 27.57 0.53
CA ARG A 145 1.95 26.65 -0.52
C ARG A 145 1.51 25.30 0.05
N ILE A 146 2.23 24.76 1.03
CA ILE A 146 1.83 23.52 1.68
C ILE A 146 0.51 23.70 2.43
N ALA A 147 0.36 24.79 3.19
CA ALA A 147 -0.87 25.10 3.92
C ALA A 147 -2.07 25.34 2.99
N GLU A 148 -1.87 26.00 1.84
CA GLU A 148 -2.89 26.27 0.83
C GLU A 148 -3.25 25.03 0.00
N THR A 149 -2.38 24.02 -0.06
CA THR A 149 -2.64 22.80 -0.83
C THR A 149 -3.64 21.89 -0.09
N PRO A 150 -4.78 21.54 -0.71
CA PRO A 150 -5.75 20.63 -0.10
C PRO A 150 -5.18 19.22 0.11
N VAL A 151 -5.54 18.58 1.22
CA VAL A 151 -5.28 17.16 1.42
C VAL A 151 -6.23 16.36 0.53
N PRO A 152 -5.72 15.42 -0.29
CA PRO A 152 -6.57 14.58 -1.13
C PRO A 152 -7.29 13.52 -0.29
N HIS A 153 -8.62 13.45 -0.44
CA HIS A 153 -9.50 12.49 0.24
C HIS A 153 -10.10 11.44 -0.73
N ASP A 154 -9.57 11.36 -1.95
CA ASP A 154 -10.06 10.51 -3.03
C ASP A 154 -8.98 9.58 -3.59
N LEU A 155 -7.91 9.33 -2.82
CA LEU A 155 -6.73 8.60 -3.29
C LEU A 155 -7.08 7.19 -3.79
N VAL A 156 -7.93 6.45 -3.06
CA VAL A 156 -8.45 5.13 -3.51
C VAL A 156 -9.14 5.23 -4.87
N ALA A 157 -9.98 6.26 -5.08
CA ALA A 157 -10.70 6.44 -6.33
C ALA A 157 -9.76 6.81 -7.51
N ARG A 158 -8.66 7.51 -7.23
CA ARG A 158 -7.63 7.84 -8.23
C ARG A 158 -6.91 6.59 -8.71
N VAL A 159 -6.46 5.74 -7.79
CA VAL A 159 -5.62 4.57 -8.08
C VAL A 159 -6.42 3.36 -8.60
N SER A 160 -7.70 3.26 -8.23
CA SER A 160 -8.56 2.15 -8.63
C SER A 160 -8.76 2.05 -10.15
N CYS A 161 -8.83 0.81 -10.65
CA CYS A 161 -9.19 0.52 -12.02
C CYS A 161 -10.56 1.12 -12.40
N LYS A 162 -10.70 1.54 -13.66
CA LYS A 162 -11.93 2.21 -14.15
C LYS A 162 -12.96 1.25 -14.73
N LYS A 163 -12.54 0.03 -15.09
CA LYS A 163 -13.39 -1.02 -15.65
C LYS A 163 -12.94 -2.37 -15.07
N PRO A 164 -13.88 -3.31 -14.90
CA PRO A 164 -13.54 -4.68 -14.57
C PRO A 164 -12.51 -5.27 -15.53
N TRP A 165 -11.56 -6.04 -15.00
CA TRP A 165 -10.59 -6.78 -15.80
C TRP A 165 -10.29 -8.13 -15.16
N TYR A 166 -9.79 -9.06 -15.98
CA TYR A 166 -9.61 -10.46 -15.60
C TYR A 166 -8.12 -10.77 -15.54
N SER A 167 -7.67 -11.33 -14.42
CA SER A 167 -6.34 -11.89 -14.26
C SER A 167 -6.44 -13.40 -14.11
N ARG A 168 -6.20 -14.12 -15.20
CA ARG A 168 -6.43 -15.57 -15.28
C ARG A 168 -5.15 -16.36 -15.05
N THR A 169 -5.27 -17.48 -14.36
CA THR A 169 -4.26 -18.52 -14.23
C THR A 169 -4.78 -19.82 -14.87
N ALA A 170 -3.85 -20.67 -15.32
CA ALA A 170 -4.20 -21.97 -15.88
C ALA A 170 -4.64 -22.93 -14.77
N ASN A 171 -5.61 -23.80 -15.05
CA ASN A 171 -6.09 -24.82 -14.10
C ASN A 171 -6.51 -24.26 -12.73
N TYR A 172 -7.14 -23.08 -12.73
CA TYR A 172 -7.62 -22.44 -11.51
C TYR A 172 -8.61 -23.34 -10.74
N ARG A 173 -8.54 -23.27 -9.41
CA ARG A 173 -9.40 -23.94 -8.43
C ARG A 173 -10.53 -23.02 -7.95
N PHE A 174 -10.23 -21.73 -7.77
CA PHE A 174 -11.17 -20.74 -7.24
C PHE A 174 -11.24 -19.50 -8.13
N THR A 175 -12.37 -18.82 -8.13
CA THR A 175 -12.58 -17.49 -8.69
C THR A 175 -12.73 -16.49 -7.55
N VAL A 176 -11.80 -15.55 -7.45
CA VAL A 176 -11.81 -14.48 -6.44
C VAL A 176 -12.24 -13.17 -7.10
N ALA A 177 -13.28 -12.53 -6.59
CA ALA A 177 -13.57 -11.14 -6.93
C ALA A 177 -12.65 -10.24 -6.10
N ALA A 178 -12.03 -9.23 -6.70
CA ALA A 178 -11.16 -8.30 -5.99
C ALA A 178 -11.66 -6.87 -6.15
N LEU A 179 -11.96 -6.18 -5.05
CA LEU A 179 -12.18 -4.73 -5.06
C LEU A 179 -10.82 -4.03 -5.10
N ASP A 180 -10.56 -3.32 -6.19
CA ASP A 180 -9.30 -2.67 -6.45
C ASP A 180 -9.21 -1.31 -5.75
N CYS A 181 -8.58 -1.31 -4.58
CA CYS A 181 -8.24 -0.09 -3.85
C CYS A 181 -6.81 0.40 -4.14
N GLY A 182 -6.13 -0.17 -5.14
CA GLY A 182 -4.68 -0.04 -5.36
C GLY A 182 -3.99 -1.39 -5.24
N ILE A 183 -4.56 -2.43 -5.86
CA ILE A 183 -4.05 -3.81 -5.75
C ILE A 183 -2.66 -3.92 -6.39
N ARG A 184 -1.79 -4.66 -5.70
CA ARG A 184 -0.43 -4.97 -6.15
C ARG A 184 -0.38 -6.22 -7.03
N ARG A 185 0.55 -6.21 -7.99
CA ARG A 185 0.86 -7.36 -8.83
C ARG A 185 1.28 -8.58 -8.00
N SER A 186 2.12 -8.39 -6.97
CA SER A 186 2.55 -9.49 -6.11
C SER A 186 1.39 -10.22 -5.42
N THR A 187 0.35 -9.49 -4.98
CA THR A 187 -0.86 -10.11 -4.42
C THR A 187 -1.59 -10.97 -5.44
N ILE A 188 -1.67 -10.51 -6.69
CA ILE A 188 -2.29 -11.26 -7.79
C ILE A 188 -1.48 -12.52 -8.11
N GLU A 189 -0.15 -12.40 -8.23
CA GLU A 189 0.75 -13.51 -8.54
C GLU A 189 0.79 -14.57 -7.42
N ALA A 190 0.73 -14.13 -6.16
CA ALA A 190 0.62 -15.04 -5.02
C ALA A 190 -0.64 -15.89 -5.11
N LEU A 191 -1.80 -15.26 -5.36
CA LEU A 191 -3.07 -15.97 -5.53
C LEU A 191 -3.09 -16.84 -6.79
N HIS A 192 -2.43 -16.43 -7.88
CA HIS A 192 -2.27 -17.27 -9.08
C HIS A 192 -1.51 -18.56 -8.80
N THR A 193 -0.42 -18.47 -8.01
CA THR A 193 0.37 -19.63 -7.57
C THR A 193 -0.45 -20.62 -6.76
N LEU A 194 -1.46 -20.10 -6.04
CA LEU A 194 -2.41 -20.87 -5.25
C LEU A 194 -3.63 -21.37 -6.04
N GLY A 195 -3.66 -21.12 -7.36
CA GLY A 195 -4.72 -21.57 -8.24
C GLY A 195 -5.97 -20.69 -8.22
N CYS A 196 -5.87 -19.43 -7.85
CA CYS A 196 -7.01 -18.50 -7.89
C CYS A 196 -7.01 -17.70 -9.21
N ASN A 197 -8.13 -17.70 -9.90
CA ASN A 197 -8.45 -16.69 -10.92
C ASN A 197 -8.94 -15.42 -10.23
N LEU A 198 -8.57 -14.25 -10.74
CA LEU A 198 -9.05 -12.97 -10.21
C LEU A 198 -9.93 -12.24 -11.22
N VAL A 199 -11.06 -11.74 -10.75
CA VAL A 199 -11.87 -10.73 -11.43
C VAL A 199 -11.76 -9.44 -10.63
N VAL A 200 -10.97 -8.50 -11.16
CA VAL A 200 -10.68 -7.25 -10.48
C VAL A 200 -11.73 -6.22 -10.87
N LEU A 201 -12.40 -5.65 -9.88
CA LEU A 201 -13.49 -4.70 -9.99
C LEU A 201 -13.05 -3.34 -9.44
N PRO A 202 -13.60 -2.22 -9.96
CA PRO A 202 -13.38 -0.91 -9.36
C PRO A 202 -13.73 -0.88 -7.86
N HIS A 203 -13.06 -0.05 -7.07
CA HIS A 203 -13.30 0.11 -5.62
C HIS A 203 -14.77 0.38 -5.28
N ASN A 204 -15.49 1.07 -6.17
CA ASN A 204 -16.90 1.45 -6.00
C ASN A 204 -17.88 0.47 -6.66
N ALA A 205 -17.45 -0.75 -7.00
CA ALA A 205 -18.34 -1.77 -7.54
C ALA A 205 -19.47 -2.09 -6.55
N SER A 206 -20.69 -2.23 -7.06
CA SER A 206 -21.85 -2.58 -6.25
C SER A 206 -21.82 -4.03 -5.78
N CYS A 207 -22.54 -4.35 -4.72
CA CYS A 207 -22.71 -5.74 -4.26
C CYS A 207 -23.23 -6.66 -5.38
N ASP A 208 -24.14 -6.16 -6.22
CA ASP A 208 -24.68 -6.92 -7.35
C ASP A 208 -23.62 -7.17 -8.43
N ALA A 209 -22.71 -6.22 -8.67
CA ALA A 209 -21.59 -6.43 -9.58
C ALA A 209 -20.63 -7.49 -9.05
N VAL A 210 -20.37 -7.52 -7.73
CA VAL A 210 -19.57 -8.58 -7.09
C VAL A 210 -20.27 -9.93 -7.22
N ARG A 211 -21.55 -10.02 -6.87
CA ARG A 211 -22.33 -11.27 -6.97
C ARG A 211 -22.46 -11.78 -8.41
N ALA A 212 -22.52 -10.89 -9.40
CA ALA A 212 -22.57 -11.26 -10.81
C ALA A 212 -21.31 -11.99 -11.29
N VAL A 213 -20.16 -11.82 -10.62
CA VAL A 213 -18.96 -12.60 -10.87
C VAL A 213 -19.13 -14.07 -10.47
N ARG A 214 -20.03 -14.36 -9.51
CA ARG A 214 -20.14 -15.63 -8.79
C ARG A 214 -18.79 -16.09 -8.23
N PRO A 215 -18.16 -15.27 -7.37
CA PRO A 215 -16.85 -15.61 -6.82
C PRO A 215 -16.98 -16.63 -5.68
N ASP A 216 -15.93 -17.42 -5.49
CA ASP A 216 -15.75 -18.31 -4.34
C ASP A 216 -15.28 -17.51 -3.10
N GLY A 217 -14.62 -16.37 -3.30
CA GLY A 217 -14.17 -15.47 -2.24
C GLY A 217 -13.99 -14.03 -2.70
N LEU A 218 -13.96 -13.10 -1.74
CA LEU A 218 -13.80 -11.67 -1.95
C LEU A 218 -12.46 -11.18 -1.38
N LEU A 219 -11.66 -10.54 -2.22
CA LEU A 219 -10.46 -9.83 -1.84
C LEU A 219 -10.72 -8.32 -1.85
N VAL A 220 -10.23 -7.61 -0.83
CA VAL A 220 -10.01 -6.16 -0.89
C VAL A 220 -8.55 -5.90 -0.57
N ALA A 221 -7.81 -5.31 -1.52
CA ALA A 221 -6.37 -5.27 -1.42
C ALA A 221 -5.78 -3.92 -1.83
N GLY A 222 -4.77 -3.54 -1.06
CA GLY A 222 -3.88 -2.42 -1.32
C GLY A 222 -4.56 -1.06 -1.18
N GLY A 223 -3.74 -0.02 -1.22
CA GLY A 223 -4.22 1.32 -1.47
C GLY A 223 -3.60 2.42 -0.62
N PRO A 224 -3.62 3.65 -1.14
CA PRO A 224 -3.15 4.84 -0.46
C PRO A 224 -4.20 5.43 0.48
N GLY A 225 -3.73 6.32 1.35
CA GLY A 225 -4.57 7.28 2.06
C GLY A 225 -5.22 6.75 3.33
N ASP A 226 -6.16 7.55 3.83
CA ASP A 226 -6.91 7.27 5.05
C ASP A 226 -8.03 6.26 4.77
N PRO A 227 -8.10 5.13 5.49
CA PRO A 227 -9.23 4.20 5.40
C PRO A 227 -10.59 4.88 5.63
N ASN A 228 -10.62 5.96 6.42
CA ASN A 228 -11.83 6.72 6.70
C ASN A 228 -12.40 7.48 5.49
N ASP A 229 -11.59 7.72 4.46
CA ASP A 229 -12.04 8.35 3.20
C ASP A 229 -12.70 7.36 2.23
N ALA A 230 -12.59 6.05 2.48
CA ALA A 230 -13.09 4.98 1.61
C ALA A 230 -14.33 4.26 2.18
N GLN A 231 -15.23 4.98 2.88
CA GLN A 231 -16.44 4.42 3.50
C GLN A 231 -17.38 3.70 2.52
N SER A 232 -17.40 4.10 1.25
CA SER A 232 -18.20 3.42 0.21
C SER A 232 -17.77 1.97 0.02
N VAL A 233 -16.47 1.69 0.13
CA VAL A 233 -15.92 0.33 0.09
C VAL A 233 -16.37 -0.43 1.35
N CYS A 234 -16.23 0.17 2.53
CA CYS A 234 -16.70 -0.42 3.80
C CYS A 234 -18.18 -0.81 3.74
N GLY A 235 -19.05 0.02 3.17
CA GLY A 235 -20.47 -0.29 3.00
C GLY A 235 -20.71 -1.53 2.13
N THR A 236 -19.95 -1.68 1.04
CA THR A 236 -20.01 -2.87 0.16
C THR A 236 -19.51 -4.12 0.89
N LEU A 237 -18.38 -4.01 1.59
CA LEU A 237 -17.81 -5.13 2.36
C LEU A 237 -18.76 -5.56 3.48
N ALA A 238 -19.41 -4.61 4.17
CA ALA A 238 -20.35 -4.90 5.26
C ALA A 238 -21.58 -5.66 4.76
N ALA A 239 -22.06 -5.34 3.56
CA ALA A 239 -23.20 -6.01 2.93
C ALA A 239 -22.85 -7.41 2.41
N LEU A 240 -21.59 -7.69 2.10
CA LEU A 240 -21.12 -9.00 1.61
C LEU A 240 -20.52 -9.88 2.71
N ALA A 241 -20.22 -9.31 3.88
CA ALA A 241 -19.64 -10.04 5.01
C ALA A 241 -20.59 -11.15 5.50
N GLY A 242 -20.09 -12.40 5.52
CA GLY A 242 -20.88 -13.58 5.85
C GLY A 242 -21.62 -14.21 4.66
N GLU A 243 -21.65 -13.57 3.48
CA GLU A 243 -22.12 -14.22 2.25
C GLU A 243 -21.01 -15.04 1.58
N LEU A 244 -19.77 -14.57 1.69
CA LEU A 244 -18.58 -15.15 1.08
C LEU A 244 -17.37 -14.97 2.01
N PRO A 245 -16.36 -15.86 1.95
CA PRO A 245 -15.06 -15.62 2.55
C PRO A 245 -14.47 -14.29 2.09
N LEU A 246 -13.98 -13.48 3.03
CA LEU A 246 -13.46 -12.15 2.77
C LEU A 246 -12.05 -12.00 3.33
N LEU A 247 -11.11 -11.63 2.47
CA LEU A 247 -9.73 -11.31 2.82
C LEU A 247 -9.40 -9.83 2.54
N GLY A 248 -8.95 -9.12 3.56
CA GLY A 248 -8.40 -7.77 3.46
C GLY A 248 -6.86 -7.75 3.53
N VAL A 249 -6.20 -7.07 2.59
CA VAL A 249 -4.73 -6.90 2.57
C VAL A 249 -4.33 -5.44 2.48
N GLY A 250 -3.38 -4.99 3.31
CA GLY A 250 -2.97 -3.59 3.38
C GLY A 250 -4.13 -2.70 3.85
N LEU A 251 -4.41 -1.61 3.12
CA LEU A 251 -5.61 -0.79 3.34
C LEU A 251 -6.89 -1.63 3.40
N GLY A 252 -6.99 -2.70 2.61
CA GLY A 252 -8.14 -3.60 2.62
C GLY A 252 -8.40 -4.28 3.97
N CYS A 253 -7.36 -4.53 4.77
CA CYS A 253 -7.52 -5.03 6.14
C CYS A 253 -8.25 -4.01 7.01
N ALA A 254 -7.86 -2.74 6.95
CA ALA A 254 -8.52 -1.68 7.69
C ALA A 254 -9.99 -1.54 7.25
N LEU A 255 -10.26 -1.53 5.94
CA LEU A 255 -11.62 -1.44 5.39
C LEU A 255 -12.50 -2.63 5.79
N ALA A 256 -11.96 -3.85 5.75
CA ALA A 256 -12.68 -5.05 6.17
C ALA A 256 -13.03 -5.03 7.67
N ALA A 257 -12.11 -4.58 8.53
CA ALA A 257 -12.40 -4.45 9.96
C ALA A 257 -13.41 -3.32 10.24
N MET A 258 -13.29 -2.18 9.54
CA MET A 258 -14.22 -1.06 9.65
C MET A 258 -15.63 -1.42 9.18
N ALA A 259 -15.76 -2.25 8.14
CA ALA A 259 -17.03 -2.83 7.71
C ALA A 259 -17.71 -3.68 8.81
N LEU A 260 -16.93 -4.20 9.77
CA LEU A 260 -17.41 -4.90 10.96
C LEU A 260 -17.54 -3.98 12.19
N GLY A 261 -17.43 -2.66 11.99
CA GLY A 261 -17.59 -1.64 13.01
C GLY A 261 -16.34 -1.36 13.84
N ALA A 262 -15.17 -1.84 13.42
CA ALA A 262 -13.90 -1.46 14.03
C ALA A 262 -13.47 -0.04 13.64
N GLN A 263 -12.46 0.50 14.31
CA GLN A 263 -11.90 1.83 14.08
C GLN A 263 -10.47 1.73 13.58
N SER A 264 -10.12 2.63 12.66
CA SER A 264 -8.76 2.85 12.20
C SER A 264 -8.30 4.25 12.59
N GLU A 265 -7.04 4.35 12.99
CA GLU A 265 -6.40 5.60 13.35
C GLU A 265 -5.04 5.73 12.66
N ARG A 266 -4.59 6.97 12.52
CA ARG A 266 -3.25 7.24 12.00
C ARG A 266 -2.21 6.84 13.03
N LEU A 267 -1.20 6.09 12.58
CA LEU A 267 -0.11 5.67 13.44
C LEU A 267 0.79 6.86 13.79
N PRO A 268 1.24 6.98 15.06
CA PRO A 268 2.31 7.93 15.41
C PRO A 268 3.61 7.64 14.65
N HIS A 269 3.87 6.35 14.40
CA HIS A 269 5.01 5.84 13.65
C HIS A 269 4.51 4.91 12.54
N PRO A 270 4.28 5.44 11.33
CA PRO A 270 3.92 4.63 10.16
C PRO A 270 4.92 3.50 9.87
N HIS A 271 4.42 2.40 9.30
CA HIS A 271 5.22 1.21 8.99
C HIS A 271 5.52 1.15 7.49
N HIS A 272 6.77 1.44 7.15
CA HIS A 272 7.27 1.52 5.78
C HIS A 272 8.64 0.86 5.70
N GLY A 273 8.67 -0.38 5.23
CA GLY A 273 9.89 -1.18 5.24
C GLY A 273 9.67 -2.66 5.00
N ALA A 274 10.77 -3.36 4.72
CA ALA A 274 10.78 -4.82 4.49
C ALA A 274 11.33 -5.63 5.68
N ASN A 275 11.41 -5.02 6.87
CA ASN A 275 12.00 -5.64 8.07
C ASN A 275 11.08 -5.60 9.30
N HIS A 276 9.78 -5.38 9.10
CA HIS A 276 8.81 -5.32 10.20
C HIS A 276 8.53 -6.72 10.74
N THR A 277 8.66 -6.91 12.05
CA THR A 277 8.50 -8.21 12.70
C THR A 277 7.10 -8.36 13.26
N VAL A 278 6.34 -9.34 12.78
CA VAL A 278 4.94 -9.56 13.16
C VAL A 278 4.81 -10.91 13.87
N LYS A 279 4.21 -10.89 15.07
CA LYS A 279 3.92 -12.11 15.85
C LYS A 279 2.48 -12.56 15.61
N CYS A 280 2.33 -13.79 15.18
CA CYS A 280 1.04 -14.45 14.95
C CYS A 280 0.50 -15.05 16.25
N ALA A 281 -0.82 -15.17 16.35
CA ALA A 281 -1.50 -15.73 17.52
C ALA A 281 -1.16 -17.22 17.78
N ASP A 282 -0.76 -17.96 16.75
CA ASP A 282 -0.29 -19.35 16.85
C ASP A 282 1.19 -19.47 17.28
N GLY A 283 1.87 -18.35 17.53
CA GLY A 283 3.25 -18.28 18.00
C GLY A 283 4.29 -18.13 16.89
N VAL A 284 3.91 -18.24 15.62
CA VAL A 284 4.82 -17.97 14.50
C VAL A 284 5.20 -16.49 14.46
N THR A 285 6.45 -16.19 14.10
CA THR A 285 6.94 -14.82 13.91
C THR A 285 7.41 -14.65 12.47
N LEU A 286 6.90 -13.60 11.82
CA LEU A 286 7.16 -13.28 10.41
C LEU A 286 8.00 -12.01 10.30
N ILE A 287 8.83 -11.93 9.26
CA ILE A 287 9.42 -10.67 8.79
C ILE A 287 8.63 -10.25 7.56
N THR A 288 8.10 -9.03 7.58
CA THR A 288 7.05 -8.59 6.66
C THR A 288 7.43 -7.29 5.95
N GLY A 289 6.95 -7.17 4.71
CA GLY A 289 6.91 -5.92 3.96
C GLY A 289 5.67 -5.11 4.33
N GLN A 290 5.85 -3.83 4.64
CA GLN A 290 4.78 -2.93 5.08
C GLN A 290 4.93 -1.55 4.43
N SER A 291 3.79 -0.90 4.18
CA SER A 291 3.72 0.45 3.57
C SER A 291 2.44 1.19 3.99
N HIS A 292 2.12 1.19 5.29
CA HIS A 292 0.88 1.78 5.80
C HIS A 292 1.14 2.84 6.88
N SER A 293 0.30 3.88 6.88
CA SER A 293 0.33 4.97 7.87
C SER A 293 -0.83 4.92 8.86
N TYR A 294 -1.73 3.94 8.69
CA TYR A 294 -2.97 3.80 9.45
C TYR A 294 -3.07 2.37 9.97
N GLY A 295 -3.42 2.23 11.24
CA GLY A 295 -3.58 0.95 11.92
C GLY A 295 -4.98 0.76 12.46
N LEU A 296 -5.27 -0.45 12.94
CA LEU A 296 -6.50 -0.78 13.65
C LEU A 296 -6.30 -0.66 15.16
N THR A 297 -7.27 -0.09 15.86
CA THR A 297 -7.17 0.03 17.33
C THR A 297 -7.54 -1.29 18.00
N LEU A 298 -6.67 -1.79 18.88
CA LEU A 298 -6.88 -3.06 19.58
C LEU A 298 -8.19 -3.07 20.38
N ASP A 299 -8.50 -1.96 21.04
CA ASP A 299 -9.72 -1.82 21.84
C ASP A 299 -10.97 -1.85 20.97
N SER A 300 -10.93 -1.25 19.79
CA SER A 300 -12.04 -1.32 18.86
C SER A 300 -12.24 -2.72 18.29
N LEU A 301 -11.17 -3.47 17.98
CA LEU A 301 -11.28 -4.85 17.53
C LEU A 301 -11.94 -5.71 18.61
N ARG A 302 -11.45 -5.61 19.85
CA ARG A 302 -12.00 -6.33 21.02
C ARG A 302 -13.46 -5.99 21.30
N ALA A 303 -13.83 -4.70 21.24
CA ALA A 303 -15.20 -4.23 21.44
C ALA A 303 -16.19 -4.80 20.40
N ARG A 304 -15.69 -5.21 19.23
CA ARG A 304 -16.47 -5.86 18.17
C ARG A 304 -16.36 -7.39 18.15
N GLY A 305 -15.69 -7.98 19.14
CA GLY A 305 -15.47 -9.43 19.21
C GLY A 305 -14.56 -9.96 18.10
N LEU A 306 -13.75 -9.10 17.47
CA LEU A 306 -12.82 -9.49 16.43
C LEU A 306 -11.54 -10.01 17.06
N ALA A 307 -11.12 -11.20 16.66
CA ALA A 307 -9.89 -11.82 17.16
C ALA A 307 -8.68 -11.09 16.55
N VAL A 308 -7.77 -10.62 17.39
CA VAL A 308 -6.46 -10.11 16.93
C VAL A 308 -5.59 -11.31 16.58
N THR A 309 -5.19 -11.42 15.32
CA THR A 309 -4.43 -12.59 14.81
C THR A 309 -2.95 -12.30 14.66
N HIS A 310 -2.59 -11.04 14.46
CA HIS A 310 -1.22 -10.60 14.24
C HIS A 310 -0.95 -9.32 15.04
N THR A 311 0.24 -9.21 15.62
CA THR A 311 0.66 -8.04 16.39
C THR A 311 2.08 -7.65 16.02
N HIS A 312 2.32 -6.37 15.80
CA HIS A 312 3.65 -5.85 15.49
C HIS A 312 4.54 -5.98 16.74
N SER A 313 5.73 -6.57 16.59
CA SER A 313 6.57 -6.94 17.74
C SER A 313 7.25 -5.76 18.42
N LEU A 314 7.40 -4.63 17.72
CA LEU A 314 8.10 -3.44 18.22
C LEU A 314 7.20 -2.49 19.00
N ASP A 315 5.97 -2.26 18.53
CA ASP A 315 5.06 -1.27 19.12
C ASP A 315 3.71 -1.85 19.57
N GLY A 316 3.46 -3.15 19.37
CA GLY A 316 2.26 -3.82 19.84
C GLY A 316 0.99 -3.48 19.07
N THR A 317 1.09 -2.78 17.94
CA THR A 317 -0.06 -2.45 17.09
C THR A 317 -0.68 -3.70 16.46
N ALA A 318 -1.98 -3.66 16.17
CA ALA A 318 -2.66 -4.76 15.50
C ALA A 318 -2.22 -4.83 14.03
N GLU A 319 -1.81 -6.01 13.57
CA GLU A 319 -1.34 -6.24 12.20
C GLU A 319 -2.28 -7.15 11.40
N GLY A 320 -3.32 -7.67 12.07
CA GLY A 320 -4.29 -8.54 11.45
C GLY A 320 -5.39 -8.95 12.42
N PHE A 321 -6.53 -9.32 11.86
CA PHE A 321 -7.70 -9.73 12.61
C PHE A 321 -8.44 -10.87 11.91
N ALA A 322 -9.36 -11.51 12.64
CA ALA A 322 -10.32 -12.46 12.09
C ALA A 322 -11.69 -12.37 12.78
N CYS A 323 -12.74 -12.60 12.00
CA CYS A 323 -14.12 -12.79 12.41
C CYS A 323 -14.59 -14.14 11.85
N ALA A 324 -14.58 -15.17 12.68
CA ALA A 324 -14.98 -16.52 12.27
C ALA A 324 -16.45 -16.59 11.84
N GLU A 325 -17.34 -15.92 12.58
CA GLU A 325 -18.79 -15.92 12.31
C GLU A 325 -19.15 -15.44 10.90
N LYS A 326 -18.41 -14.45 10.39
CA LYS A 326 -18.66 -13.86 9.06
C LYS A 326 -17.65 -14.28 8.01
N CYS A 327 -16.74 -15.19 8.34
CA CYS A 327 -15.66 -15.63 7.45
C CYS A 327 -14.82 -14.45 6.90
N VAL A 328 -14.52 -13.47 7.76
CA VAL A 328 -13.76 -12.26 7.38
C VAL A 328 -12.42 -12.25 8.10
N ARG A 329 -11.35 -11.91 7.39
CA ARG A 329 -10.01 -11.73 7.96
C ARG A 329 -9.24 -10.66 7.22
N GLY A 330 -8.17 -10.17 7.84
CA GLY A 330 -7.25 -9.29 7.14
C GLY A 330 -5.90 -9.17 7.80
N VAL A 331 -4.93 -8.72 7.00
CA VAL A 331 -3.56 -8.41 7.41
C VAL A 331 -3.13 -7.05 6.83
N LEU A 332 -2.47 -6.22 7.64
CA LEU A 332 -2.00 -4.89 7.22
C LEU A 332 -0.68 -4.95 6.44
N TYR A 333 0.13 -5.99 6.69
CA TYR A 333 1.33 -6.25 5.91
C TYR A 333 1.01 -6.91 4.56
N HIS A 334 2.05 -7.12 3.77
CA HIS A 334 1.98 -7.63 2.41
C HIS A 334 2.41 -9.10 2.37
N PRO A 335 1.46 -10.07 2.40
CA PRO A 335 1.78 -11.49 2.49
C PRO A 335 2.36 -12.04 1.20
N SER A 336 3.30 -12.99 1.33
CA SER A 336 3.80 -13.82 0.23
C SER A 336 2.89 -15.03 0.00
N ALA A 337 3.09 -15.75 -1.11
CA ALA A 337 2.22 -16.88 -1.49
C ALA A 337 2.20 -18.03 -0.46
N ASP A 338 3.29 -18.21 0.28
CA ASP A 338 3.45 -19.23 1.33
C ASP A 338 2.90 -18.80 2.69
N ASP A 339 2.35 -17.59 2.79
CA ASP A 339 1.74 -17.09 4.02
C ASP A 339 0.46 -17.87 4.37
N ALA A 340 0.33 -18.24 5.64
CA ALA A 340 -0.84 -18.94 6.16
C ALA A 340 -2.14 -18.15 5.96
N VAL A 341 -2.11 -16.82 5.85
CA VAL A 341 -3.31 -16.01 5.60
C VAL A 341 -4.00 -16.40 4.29
N PHE A 342 -3.23 -16.66 3.23
CA PHE A 342 -3.80 -17.09 1.96
C PHE A 342 -4.28 -18.53 2.03
N THR A 343 -3.48 -19.43 2.62
CA THR A 343 -3.88 -20.84 2.77
C THR A 343 -5.21 -20.95 3.51
N ARG A 344 -5.36 -20.26 4.65
CA ARG A 344 -6.62 -20.26 5.39
C ARG A 344 -7.76 -19.61 4.58
N PHE A 345 -7.49 -18.61 3.74
CA PHE A 345 -8.51 -18.03 2.86
C PHE A 345 -8.99 -19.03 1.81
N LEU A 346 -8.12 -19.90 1.29
CA LEU A 346 -8.55 -21.01 0.43
C LEU A 346 -9.41 -22.02 1.18
N GLU A 347 -9.02 -22.40 2.40
CA GLU A 347 -9.79 -23.32 3.26
C GLU A 347 -11.21 -22.81 3.50
N ASP A 348 -11.37 -21.49 3.71
CA ASP A 348 -12.69 -20.87 3.84
C ASP A 348 -13.54 -21.02 2.56
N MET A 349 -12.93 -20.82 1.38
CA MET A 349 -13.60 -20.99 0.09
C MET A 349 -14.02 -22.45 -0.14
N GLU A 350 -13.16 -23.40 0.25
CA GLU A 350 -13.46 -24.84 0.20
C GLU A 350 -14.64 -25.20 1.11
N ALA A 351 -14.66 -24.70 2.34
CA ALA A 351 -15.74 -24.93 3.29
C ALA A 351 -17.07 -24.34 2.79
N ALA A 352 -17.06 -23.10 2.28
CA ALA A 352 -18.24 -22.44 1.73
C ALA A 352 -18.82 -23.20 0.53
N ALA A 353 -17.96 -23.74 -0.34
CA ALA A 353 -18.39 -24.57 -1.47
C ALA A 353 -19.10 -25.87 -1.03
N CYS A 354 -18.63 -26.49 0.05
CA CYS A 354 -19.22 -27.72 0.60
C CYS A 354 -20.60 -27.47 1.22
N GLU A 355 -20.78 -26.33 1.91
CA GLU A 355 -22.08 -25.94 2.49
C GLU A 355 -23.11 -25.53 1.42
N GLY A 356 -22.65 -24.89 0.33
CA GLY A 356 -23.47 -24.52 -0.82
C GLY A 356 -23.98 -25.72 -1.64
N GLY A 357 -23.25 -26.84 -1.64
CA GLY A 357 -23.60 -28.07 -2.37
C GLY A 357 -24.88 -28.77 -1.91
N VAL A 358 -25.46 -28.39 -0.77
CA VAL A 358 -26.72 -28.96 -0.25
C VAL A 358 -27.95 -28.12 -0.65
N LYS A 359 -27.78 -26.91 -1.19
CA LYS A 359 -28.89 -25.99 -1.51
C LYS A 359 -29.33 -25.97 -2.98
N HIS A 360 -28.70 -26.77 -3.85
CA HIS A 360 -29.04 -26.86 -5.28
C HIS A 360 -29.25 -28.30 -5.77
N ALA A 361 -29.97 -29.12 -4.98
CA ALA A 361 -30.53 -30.40 -5.41
C ALA A 361 -32.06 -30.31 -5.52
#